data_AF-A0A136IK49-F1
#
_entry.id   AF-A0A136IK49-F1
#
_cell.length_a   1.000
_cell.length_b   1.000
_cell.length_c   1.000
_cell.angle_alpha   90.00
_cell.angle_beta   90.00
_cell.angle_gamma   90.00
#
_symmetry.space_group_name_H-M   'P 1'
#
loop_
_entity.id
_entity.type
_entity.pdbx_description
1 polymer ?
#
loop_
_entity_poly.entity_id
_entity_poly.type
_entity_poly.pdbx_seq_one_letter_code
_entity_poly.pdbx_strand_id
1 'polypeptide(L)'
;MSSAETAQHPTASVDTSQLPEHHPETTTGWQEESSGNGEKYRVKAEAYDLAEEVARGTHTIAASGPSFDNVAVDWKVGTEGVTTKEVQERTSIIFYKLAKIPFPTPWPLPQYELTIIAKDSYHFYFTDGEPDTYGLNVIQNVGSHYLQYRSSSPNIVKISGN
;
A
#
# COMPACT_ATOMS: atom_id res chain seq x y z
N MET A 1 19.08 -5.32 72.44
CA MET A 1 19.02 -6.35 71.39
C MET A 1 17.64 -6.98 71.47
N SER A 2 16.76 -7.01 70.48
CA SER A 2 16.69 -6.44 69.14
C SER A 2 15.20 -6.44 68.82
N SER A 3 14.62 -5.31 68.41
CA SER A 3 13.30 -5.29 67.78
C SER A 3 13.47 -5.88 66.38
N ALA A 4 12.62 -6.84 66.00
CA ALA A 4 12.55 -7.34 64.63
C ALA A 4 11.23 -6.88 64.02
N GLU A 5 11.38 -5.97 63.08
CA GLU A 5 10.38 -5.32 62.24
C GLU A 5 9.95 -6.30 61.14
N THR A 6 8.65 -6.63 61.09
CA THR A 6 8.07 -7.42 60.01
C THR A 6 7.82 -6.51 58.82
N ALA A 7 8.71 -6.52 57.83
CA ALA A 7 8.50 -5.86 56.55
C ALA A 7 7.55 -6.69 55.67
N GLN A 8 6.37 -6.14 55.38
CA GLN A 8 5.47 -6.64 54.34
C GLN A 8 6.02 -6.23 52.96
N HIS A 9 6.40 -7.22 52.15
CA HIS A 9 6.64 -7.03 50.73
C HIS A 9 5.31 -6.87 49.98
N PRO A 10 5.11 -5.83 49.14
CA PRO A 10 4.02 -5.82 48.19
C PRO A 10 4.36 -6.74 47.00
N THR A 11 3.57 -7.81 46.82
CA THR A 11 3.55 -8.57 45.57
C THR A 11 2.88 -7.71 44.50
N ALA A 12 3.69 -7.16 43.60
CA ALA A 12 3.19 -6.57 42.36
C ALA A 12 2.61 -7.70 41.49
N SER A 13 1.28 -7.70 41.32
CA SER A 13 0.62 -8.47 40.29
C SER A 13 1.07 -7.94 38.93
N VAL A 14 1.85 -8.74 38.20
CA VAL A 14 2.14 -8.46 36.79
C VAL A 14 0.86 -8.77 36.02
N ASP A 15 0.11 -7.70 35.73
CA ASP A 15 -1.00 -7.75 34.78
C ASP A 15 -0.44 -8.15 33.41
N THR A 16 -0.69 -9.39 33.01
CA THR A 16 -0.22 -9.97 31.74
C THR A 16 -1.26 -9.68 30.65
N SER A 17 -1.83 -8.48 30.65
CA SER A 17 -2.79 -7.99 29.66
C SER A 17 -2.13 -7.01 28.68
N GLN A 18 -0.96 -7.38 28.17
CA GLN A 18 -0.45 -6.88 26.90
C GLN A 18 0.13 -8.09 26.17
N LEU A 19 -0.78 -8.86 25.53
CA LEU A 19 -0.40 -9.68 24.38
C LEU A 19 0.34 -8.74 23.42
N PRO A 20 1.51 -9.13 22.87
CA PRO A 20 2.06 -8.40 21.74
C PRO A 20 0.99 -8.39 20.65
N GLU A 21 0.63 -7.19 20.20
CA GLU A 21 -0.22 -7.01 19.03
C GLU A 21 0.36 -7.89 17.92
N HIS A 22 -0.51 -8.76 17.43
CA HIS A 22 -0.23 -9.72 16.40
C HIS A 22 0.15 -8.92 15.16
N HIS A 23 1.43 -8.62 14.95
CA HIS A 23 1.91 -8.19 13.65
C HIS A 23 1.57 -9.34 12.70
N PRO A 24 0.59 -9.20 11.77
CA PRO A 24 0.34 -10.25 10.81
C PRO A 24 1.66 -10.47 10.08
N GLU A 25 2.07 -11.72 9.95
CA GLU A 25 3.33 -12.09 9.33
C GLU A 25 3.46 -11.38 7.98
N THR A 26 4.30 -10.35 7.94
CA THR A 26 4.53 -9.57 6.73
C THR A 26 5.19 -10.51 5.74
N THR A 27 4.42 -10.90 4.72
CA THR A 27 4.99 -11.44 3.49
C THR A 27 5.97 -10.37 3.00
N THR A 28 7.27 -10.58 3.20
CA THR A 28 8.29 -9.52 3.31
C THR A 28 8.10 -8.38 2.29
N GLY A 29 7.88 -7.16 2.80
CA GLY A 29 7.74 -5.93 2.02
C GLY A 29 6.33 -5.63 1.46
N TRP A 30 5.32 -6.47 1.69
CA TRP A 30 3.93 -6.13 1.40
C TRP A 30 3.25 -5.45 2.59
N GLN A 31 2.55 -4.35 2.33
CA GLN A 31 1.70 -3.64 3.27
C GLN A 31 0.24 -3.85 2.90
N GLU A 32 -0.58 -4.28 3.85
CA GLU A 32 -2.03 -4.46 3.65
C GLU A 32 -2.79 -3.17 3.95
N GLU A 33 -3.81 -2.90 3.14
CA GLU A 33 -4.62 -1.69 3.20
C GLU A 33 -6.11 -2.02 2.98
N SER A 34 -6.97 -1.02 3.16
CA SER A 34 -8.40 -1.12 2.87
C SER A 34 -8.80 -0.11 1.80
N SER A 35 -9.50 -0.60 0.76
CA SER A 35 -9.98 0.21 -0.36
C SER A 35 -11.12 1.15 0.07
N GLY A 36 -11.58 2.00 -0.86
CA GLY A 36 -12.73 2.87 -0.64
C GLY A 36 -13.99 2.12 -0.18
N ASN A 37 -14.20 0.90 -0.68
CA ASN A 37 -15.31 0.03 -0.30
C ASN A 37 -15.01 -0.91 0.88
N GLY A 38 -13.82 -0.80 1.48
CA GLY A 38 -13.39 -1.62 2.62
C GLY A 38 -12.80 -2.99 2.26
N GLU A 39 -12.66 -3.32 0.97
CA GLU A 39 -11.97 -4.54 0.55
C GLU A 39 -10.47 -4.47 0.87
N LYS A 40 -9.86 -5.61 1.18
CA LYS A 40 -8.43 -5.67 1.44
C LYS A 40 -7.64 -5.70 0.14
N TYR A 41 -6.62 -4.87 0.07
CA TYR A 41 -5.60 -4.88 -0.98
C TYR A 41 -4.22 -4.80 -0.33
N ARG A 42 -3.16 -4.99 -1.12
CA ARG A 42 -1.80 -4.85 -0.62
C ARG A 42 -0.91 -4.13 -1.61
N VAL A 43 0.09 -3.44 -1.09
CA VAL A 43 1.04 -2.63 -1.85
C VAL A 43 2.47 -2.97 -1.50
N LYS A 44 3.38 -2.73 -2.43
CA LYS A 44 4.81 -2.95 -2.27
C LYS A 44 5.61 -2.02 -3.18
N ALA A 45 6.80 -1.64 -2.74
CA ALA A 45 7.84 -1.11 -3.62
C ALA A 45 8.95 -2.15 -3.79
N GLU A 46 9.56 -2.20 -4.98
CA GLU A 46 10.67 -3.12 -5.27
C GLU A 46 11.95 -2.76 -4.50
N ALA A 47 12.25 -1.45 -4.45
CA ALA A 47 13.55 -0.94 -4.03
C ALA A 47 13.63 -0.55 -2.55
N TYR A 48 12.51 -0.48 -1.85
CA TYR A 48 12.43 -0.04 -0.45
C TYR A 48 11.21 -0.64 0.25
N ASP A 49 11.24 -0.68 1.58
CA ASP A 49 10.11 -1.11 2.40
C ASP A 49 9.20 0.09 2.72
N LEU A 50 7.92 -0.02 2.36
CA LEU A 50 6.95 1.07 2.56
C LEU A 50 6.71 1.35 4.04
N ALA A 51 6.67 0.31 4.88
CA ALA A 51 6.41 0.46 6.31
C ALA A 51 7.60 1.11 7.02
N GLU A 52 8.83 0.76 6.65
CA GLU A 52 10.04 1.41 7.18
C GLU A 52 10.12 2.89 6.81
N GLU A 53 9.83 3.24 5.55
CA GLU A 53 9.87 4.63 5.09
C GLU A 53 8.78 5.49 5.76
N VAL A 54 7.57 4.96 5.91
CA VAL A 54 6.50 5.64 6.67
C VAL A 54 6.88 5.81 8.15
N ALA A 55 7.45 4.79 8.78
CA ALA A 55 7.89 4.84 10.18
C ALA A 55 9.03 5.83 10.43
N ARG A 56 9.88 6.10 9.43
CA ARG A 56 10.95 7.10 9.48
C ARG A 56 10.47 8.55 9.54
N GLY A 57 9.16 8.79 9.53
CA GLY A 57 8.59 10.09 9.84
C GLY A 57 8.33 10.98 8.62
N THR A 58 8.43 10.46 7.40
CA THR A 58 7.80 11.10 6.23
C THR A 58 6.31 10.76 6.23
N HIS A 59 5.57 11.20 7.26
CA HIS A 59 4.12 10.98 7.38
C HIS A 59 3.30 11.77 6.33
N THR A 60 3.98 12.51 5.46
CA THR A 60 3.45 13.07 4.24
C THR A 60 4.39 12.63 3.13
N ILE A 61 3.90 11.84 2.17
CA ILE A 61 4.58 11.80 0.87
C ILE A 61 4.43 13.20 0.33
N ALA A 62 5.51 13.98 0.40
CA ALA A 62 5.51 15.28 -0.23
C ALA A 62 5.51 15.01 -1.73
N ALA A 63 4.38 15.23 -2.39
CA ALA A 63 4.33 15.11 -3.83
C ALA A 63 5.43 15.96 -4.46
N SER A 64 6.25 15.35 -5.32
CA SER A 64 7.32 16.09 -6.00
C SER A 64 6.81 16.89 -7.19
N GLY A 65 5.53 16.74 -7.56
CA GLY A 65 4.84 17.58 -8.54
C GLY A 65 3.41 17.98 -8.12
N PRO A 66 2.66 18.65 -9.02
CA PRO A 66 1.31 19.12 -8.72
C PRO A 66 0.34 17.97 -8.49
N SER A 67 -0.58 18.12 -7.53
CA SER A 67 -1.69 17.19 -7.38
C SER A 67 -2.53 17.14 -8.65
N PHE A 68 -3.07 15.97 -8.95
CA PHE A 68 -3.93 15.73 -10.11
C PHE A 68 -5.11 14.86 -9.69
N ASP A 69 -6.23 15.05 -10.39
CA ASP A 69 -7.46 14.35 -10.08
C ASP A 69 -8.16 13.86 -11.36
N ASN A 70 -8.81 12.70 -11.26
CA ASN A 70 -9.66 12.12 -12.29
C ASN A 70 -8.99 12.03 -13.68
N VAL A 71 -7.69 11.67 -13.73
CA VAL A 71 -7.00 11.41 -15.00
C VAL A 71 -7.53 10.11 -15.59
N ALA A 72 -8.26 10.20 -16.70
CA ALA A 72 -8.85 9.04 -17.35
C ALA A 72 -7.78 8.16 -18.02
N VAL A 73 -7.89 6.85 -17.86
CA VAL A 73 -7.07 5.83 -18.52
C VAL A 73 -7.94 4.64 -18.96
N ASP A 74 -7.38 3.75 -19.79
CA ASP A 74 -8.03 2.50 -20.22
C ASP A 74 -7.04 1.33 -20.07
N TRP A 75 -6.58 1.09 -18.84
CA TRP A 75 -5.63 0.01 -18.56
C TRP A 75 -6.39 -1.29 -18.33
N LYS A 76 -6.23 -2.23 -19.26
CA LYS A 76 -6.98 -3.49 -19.27
C LYS A 76 -6.14 -4.62 -18.67
N VAL A 77 -6.80 -5.55 -18.02
CA VAL A 77 -6.10 -6.77 -17.57
C VAL A 77 -5.48 -7.48 -18.77
N GLY A 78 -4.19 -7.78 -18.66
CA GLY A 78 -3.38 -8.35 -19.72
C GLY A 78 -2.64 -7.32 -20.59
N THR A 79 -2.69 -6.02 -20.26
CA THR A 79 -1.96 -4.97 -20.99
C THR A 79 -0.80 -4.40 -20.18
N GLU A 80 0.22 -3.95 -20.90
CA GLU A 80 1.36 -3.23 -20.36
C GLU A 80 1.91 -2.27 -21.40
N GLY A 81 2.70 -1.29 -20.96
CA GLY A 81 3.43 -0.43 -21.87
C GLY A 81 3.75 0.94 -21.31
N VAL A 82 4.49 1.68 -22.12
CA VAL A 82 4.74 3.10 -21.88
C VAL A 82 3.42 3.87 -21.98
N THR A 83 3.14 4.69 -20.98
CA THR A 83 1.93 5.52 -20.93
C THR A 83 1.97 6.62 -21.99
N THR A 84 0.81 7.18 -22.36
CA THR A 84 0.76 8.30 -23.31
C THR A 84 1.46 9.53 -22.73
N LYS A 85 1.93 10.43 -23.58
CA LYS A 85 2.57 11.68 -23.14
C LYS A 85 1.68 12.50 -22.20
N GLU A 86 0.37 12.57 -22.48
CA GLU A 86 -0.59 13.25 -21.62
C GLU A 86 -0.66 12.63 -20.21
N VAL A 87 -0.69 11.30 -20.10
CA VAL A 87 -0.67 10.62 -18.80
C VAL A 87 0.66 10.88 -18.09
N GLN A 88 1.79 10.79 -18.79
CA GLN A 88 3.11 11.06 -18.20
C GLN A 88 3.23 12.48 -17.64
N GLU A 89 2.77 13.48 -18.39
CA GLU A 89 2.83 14.89 -18.00
C GLU A 89 1.92 15.20 -16.80
N ARG A 90 0.81 14.48 -16.65
CA ARG A 90 -0.15 14.71 -15.57
C ARG A 90 0.13 13.89 -14.31
N THR A 91 0.60 12.66 -14.44
CA THR A 91 0.71 11.72 -13.31
C THR A 91 2.13 11.30 -12.99
N SER A 92 3.11 11.62 -13.85
CA SER A 92 4.49 11.13 -13.81
C SER A 92 4.67 9.62 -14.05
N ILE A 93 3.59 8.85 -14.19
CA ILE A 93 3.65 7.40 -14.45
C ILE A 93 4.10 7.21 -15.90
N ILE A 94 5.25 6.55 -16.09
CA ILE A 94 5.86 6.33 -17.41
C ILE A 94 5.62 4.94 -17.98
N PHE A 95 5.31 3.97 -17.12
CA PHE A 95 5.03 2.59 -17.50
C PHE A 95 3.96 2.02 -16.58
N TYR A 96 3.12 1.16 -17.13
CA TYR A 96 2.21 0.34 -16.36
C TYR A 96 2.20 -1.09 -16.89
N LYS A 97 1.81 -2.02 -16.02
CA LYS A 97 1.41 -3.39 -16.36
C LYS A 97 0.26 -3.78 -15.47
N LEU A 98 -0.83 -4.25 -16.07
CA LEU A 98 -1.97 -4.79 -15.32
C LEU A 98 -2.16 -6.26 -15.70
N ALA A 99 -2.00 -7.15 -14.73
CA ALA A 99 -2.01 -8.59 -14.97
C ALA A 99 -2.89 -9.33 -13.96
N LYS A 100 -3.38 -10.51 -14.38
CA LYS A 100 -3.98 -11.48 -13.47
C LYS A 100 -2.87 -12.26 -12.76
N ILE A 101 -3.03 -12.47 -11.46
CA ILE A 101 -2.09 -13.28 -10.68
C ILE A 101 -2.23 -14.76 -11.13
N PRO A 102 -1.13 -15.44 -11.51
CA PRO A 102 -1.19 -16.69 -12.29
C PRO A 102 -1.64 -17.94 -11.52
N PHE A 103 -1.65 -17.91 -10.18
CA PHE A 103 -2.04 -19.06 -9.37
C PHE A 103 -3.45 -18.89 -8.80
N PRO A 104 -4.22 -19.98 -8.62
CA PRO A 104 -5.46 -19.93 -7.87
C PRO A 104 -5.14 -19.46 -6.45
N THR A 105 -5.44 -18.20 -6.18
CA THR A 105 -5.29 -17.62 -4.88
C THR A 105 -6.54 -18.01 -4.07
N PRO A 106 -6.44 -18.77 -2.96
CA PRO A 106 -7.60 -19.07 -2.13
C PRO A 106 -8.26 -17.77 -1.68
N TRP A 107 -9.59 -17.77 -1.57
CA TRP A 107 -10.32 -16.67 -0.96
C TRP A 107 -9.76 -16.40 0.45
N PRO A 108 -9.45 -15.15 0.86
CA PRO A 108 -9.75 -13.86 0.24
C PRO A 108 -8.53 -13.16 -0.42
N LEU A 109 -7.62 -13.89 -1.06
CA LEU A 109 -6.40 -13.29 -1.61
C LEU A 109 -6.64 -12.43 -2.88
N PRO A 110 -5.71 -11.51 -3.21
CA PRO A 110 -5.77 -10.72 -4.44
C PRO A 110 -5.82 -11.56 -5.72
N GLN A 111 -6.39 -10.99 -6.78
CA GLN A 111 -6.54 -11.63 -8.09
C GLN A 111 -5.79 -10.89 -9.21
N TYR A 112 -5.55 -9.60 -9.02
CA TYR A 112 -4.94 -8.72 -10.00
C TYR A 112 -3.75 -7.98 -9.40
N GLU A 113 -2.76 -7.68 -10.24
CA GLU A 113 -1.60 -6.87 -9.89
C GLU A 113 -1.44 -5.76 -10.91
N LEU A 114 -1.45 -4.52 -10.42
CA LEU A 114 -0.99 -3.34 -11.13
C LEU A 114 0.47 -3.09 -10.74
N THR A 115 1.35 -3.03 -11.73
CA THR A 115 2.71 -2.52 -11.59
C THR A 115 2.80 -1.16 -12.26
N ILE A 116 3.46 -0.20 -11.61
CA ILE A 116 3.79 1.11 -12.20
C ILE A 116 5.26 1.43 -12.05
N ILE A 117 5.74 2.32 -12.91
CA ILE A 117 6.99 3.08 -12.70
C ILE A 117 6.63 4.55 -12.82
N ALA A 118 6.97 5.34 -11.80
CA ALA A 118 6.71 6.77 -11.76
C ALA A 118 8.02 7.56 -11.61
N LYS A 119 8.03 8.78 -12.16
CA LYS A 119 9.18 9.70 -12.07
C LYS A 119 9.15 10.60 -10.86
N ASP A 120 7.99 10.74 -10.23
CA ASP A 120 7.75 11.61 -9.10
C ASP A 120 7.13 10.82 -7.94
N SER A 121 7.34 11.34 -6.74
CA SER A 121 6.74 10.83 -5.52
C SER A 121 5.31 11.36 -5.43
N TYR A 122 4.35 10.48 -5.14
CA TYR A 122 2.95 10.81 -4.89
C TYR A 122 2.32 9.74 -3.99
N HIS A 123 1.23 10.08 -3.32
CA HIS A 123 0.22 9.09 -2.98
C HIS A 123 -0.73 8.94 -4.17
N PHE A 124 -0.59 7.86 -4.94
CA PHE A 124 -1.46 7.56 -6.06
C PHE A 124 -2.76 6.91 -5.61
N TYR A 125 -3.84 7.20 -6.32
CA TYR A 125 -5.13 6.54 -6.19
C TYR A 125 -5.53 5.97 -7.54
N PHE A 126 -5.85 4.68 -7.58
CA PHE A 126 -6.30 3.96 -8.77
C PHE A 126 -7.74 3.55 -8.60
N THR A 127 -8.61 3.97 -9.52
CA THR A 127 -10.03 3.59 -9.52
C THR A 127 -10.32 2.57 -10.61
N ASP A 128 -10.99 1.48 -10.24
CA ASP A 128 -11.39 0.41 -11.15
C ASP A 128 -12.76 0.68 -11.82
N GLY A 129 -13.29 -0.29 -12.55
CA GLY A 129 -14.59 -0.20 -13.19
C GLY A 129 -15.81 -0.40 -12.27
N GLU A 130 -15.62 -0.80 -11.01
CA GLU A 130 -16.65 -0.92 -9.96
C GLU A 130 -16.54 0.20 -8.92
N PRO A 131 -16.36 1.42 -9.44
CA PRO A 131 -15.55 2.51 -8.88
C PRO A 131 -14.98 2.32 -7.45
N ASP A 132 -14.26 1.23 -7.17
CA ASP A 132 -13.46 1.09 -5.96
C ASP A 132 -12.10 1.77 -6.16
N THR A 133 -11.50 2.25 -5.08
CA THR A 133 -10.27 3.05 -5.13
C THR A 133 -9.21 2.47 -4.21
N TYR A 134 -7.99 2.33 -4.75
CA TYR A 134 -6.83 1.77 -4.07
C TYR A 134 -5.70 2.80 -4.01
N GLY A 135 -5.14 3.00 -2.82
CA GLY A 135 -3.99 3.87 -2.60
C GLY A 135 -2.67 3.15 -2.89
N LEU A 136 -1.67 3.88 -3.38
CA LEU A 136 -0.31 3.39 -3.53
C LEU A 136 0.68 4.52 -3.29
N ASN A 137 1.54 4.30 -2.31
CA ASN A 137 2.58 5.23 -1.91
C ASN A 137 3.84 5.04 -2.77
N VAL A 138 4.16 6.05 -3.58
CA VAL A 138 5.47 6.16 -4.26
C VAL A 138 6.28 7.22 -3.54
N ILE A 139 7.24 6.76 -2.74
CA ILE A 139 8.10 7.60 -1.89
C ILE A 139 9.40 7.90 -2.62
N GLN A 140 9.99 6.88 -3.24
CA GLN A 140 11.23 7.00 -3.99
C GLN A 140 11.00 6.66 -5.47
N ASN A 141 11.64 7.44 -6.35
CA ASN A 141 11.45 7.37 -7.81
C ASN A 141 12.38 6.30 -8.42
N VAL A 142 12.39 5.12 -7.80
CA VAL A 142 13.28 4.00 -8.14
C VAL A 142 12.51 2.68 -8.10
N GLY A 143 12.82 1.82 -9.06
CA GLY A 143 12.21 0.50 -9.18
C GLY A 143 10.73 0.55 -9.54
N SER A 144 10.10 -0.61 -9.39
CA SER A 144 8.67 -0.79 -9.64
C SER A 144 7.86 -0.67 -8.35
N HIS A 145 6.61 -0.25 -8.49
CA HIS A 145 5.62 -0.24 -7.41
C HIS A 145 4.44 -1.10 -7.77
N TYR A 146 3.93 -1.84 -6.79
CA TYR A 146 2.94 -2.87 -6.98
C TYR A 146 1.70 -2.59 -6.13
N LEU A 147 0.55 -2.81 -6.72
CA LEU A 147 -0.76 -2.83 -6.10
C LEU A 147 -1.41 -4.17 -6.45
N GLN A 148 -1.76 -4.97 -5.45
CA GLN A 148 -2.53 -6.19 -5.63
C GLN A 148 -3.90 -6.07 -4.99
N TYR A 149 -4.93 -6.33 -5.76
CA TYR A 149 -6.32 -6.10 -5.39
C TYR A 149 -7.25 -7.16 -5.98
N ARG A 150 -8.53 -6.98 -5.66
CA ARG A 150 -9.64 -7.78 -6.12
C ARG A 150 -10.71 -6.84 -6.66
N SER A 151 -11.36 -7.24 -7.75
CA SER A 151 -12.44 -6.48 -8.37
C SER A 151 -13.22 -7.37 -9.34
N SER A 152 -14.52 -7.14 -9.50
CA SER A 152 -15.30 -7.76 -10.59
C SER A 152 -15.10 -7.06 -11.93
N SER A 153 -14.65 -5.80 -11.92
CA SER A 153 -14.32 -5.00 -13.09
C SER A 153 -12.90 -4.42 -12.96
N PRO A 154 -11.88 -5.26 -13.10
CA PRO A 154 -10.51 -4.96 -12.65
C PRO A 154 -9.75 -3.95 -13.51
N ASN A 155 -10.33 -3.45 -14.60
CA ASN A 155 -9.63 -2.47 -15.42
C ASN A 155 -9.51 -1.15 -14.65
N ILE A 156 -8.34 -0.51 -14.72
CA ILE A 156 -8.15 0.81 -14.13
C ILE A 156 -8.63 1.86 -15.13
N VAL A 157 -9.52 2.72 -14.66
CA VAL A 157 -10.20 3.73 -15.50
C VAL A 157 -9.85 5.16 -15.11
N LYS A 158 -9.39 5.38 -13.88
CA LYS A 158 -8.97 6.71 -13.40
C LYS A 158 -7.78 6.65 -12.45
N ILE A 159 -7.02 7.73 -12.45
CA ILE A 159 -5.87 7.96 -11.58
C ILE A 159 -5.96 9.35 -10.96
N SER A 160 -5.72 9.44 -9.66
CA SER A 160 -5.52 10.69 -8.92
C SER A 160 -4.22 10.62 -8.12
N GLY A 161 -3.68 11.75 -7.67
CA GLY A 161 -2.46 11.79 -6.87
C GLY A 161 -2.26 13.12 -6.15
N ASN A 162 -1.68 13.05 -4.94
CA ASN A 162 -1.37 14.21 -4.10
C ASN A 162 -0.10 14.03 -3.28
#